data_AF-A0A8S2RHM6-F1
#
_entry.id   AF-A0A8S2RHM6-F1
#
_cell.length_a   1.000
_cell.length_b   1.000
_cell.length_c   1.000
_cell.angle_alpha   90.00
_cell.angle_beta   90.00
_cell.angle_gamma   90.00
#
_symmetry.space_group_name_H-M   'P 1'
#
loop_
_entity.id
_entity.type
_entity.pdbx_description
1 polymer ?
#
loop_
_entity_poly.entity_id
_entity_poly.type
_entity_poly.pdbx_seq_one_letter_code
_entity_poly.pdbx_strand_id
1 'polypeptide(L)'
;MIVQAISLLDDLDKETNNYIMRCKEWYGWHFPELAKIVQDNIAFCKIVQKIGYRTNAAETDLSDILPGDVETQVKEAAEISMGTEISEEDITNIRHLCAQVIEISDYRAQLFEYLKNRMMAVAPNLTVLVGELVGARLIAHA
;
A
#
# COMPACT_ATOMS: atom_id res chain seq x y z
N MET A 1 22.91 -8.80 10.93
CA MET A 1 22.11 -8.69 9.69
C MET A 1 20.65 -9.07 9.87
N ILE A 2 20.32 -10.22 10.49
CA ILE A 2 18.93 -10.60 10.77
C ILE A 2 18.21 -9.55 11.64
N VAL A 3 18.85 -9.10 12.72
CA VAL A 3 18.32 -8.05 13.61
C VAL A 3 18.01 -6.75 12.85
N GLN A 4 18.93 -6.31 11.98
CA GLN A 4 18.73 -5.10 11.16
C GLN A 4 17.60 -5.27 10.14
N ALA A 5 17.48 -6.46 9.53
CA ALA A 5 16.43 -6.73 8.55
C ALA A 5 15.03 -6.78 9.20
N ILE A 6 14.90 -7.36 10.40
CA ILE A 6 13.60 -7.38 11.10
C ILE A 6 13.22 -5.98 11.61
N SER A 7 14.16 -5.21 12.16
CA SER A 7 13.92 -3.82 12.55
C SER A 7 13.50 -2.96 11.36
N LEU A 8 14.20 -3.09 10.23
CA LEU A 8 13.82 -2.38 9.00
C LEU A 8 12.44 -2.79 8.50
N LEU A 9 12.06 -4.07 8.61
CA LEU A 9 10.74 -4.53 8.20
C LEU A 9 9.63 -3.90 9.06
N ASP A 10 9.83 -3.84 10.38
CA ASP A 10 8.88 -3.19 11.29
C ASP A 10 8.81 -1.67 11.04
N ASP A 11 9.94 -1.00 10.74
CA ASP A 11 9.97 0.42 10.37
C ASP A 11 9.24 0.69 9.04
N LEU A 12 9.45 -0.15 8.02
CA LEU A 12 8.77 -0.05 6.74
C LEU A 12 7.25 -0.20 6.90
N ASP A 13 6.77 -1.15 7.70
CA ASP A 13 5.33 -1.34 7.94
C ASP A 13 4.70 -0.10 8.60
N LYS A 14 5.43 0.61 9.47
CA LYS A 14 4.97 1.84 10.10
C LYS A 14 4.95 3.03 9.14
N GLU A 15 6.06 3.26 8.42
CA GLU A 15 6.18 4.37 7.48
C GLU A 15 5.22 4.21 6.29
N THR A 16 5.05 2.99 5.77
CA THR A 16 4.09 2.68 4.71
C THR A 16 2.68 3.10 5.11
N ASN A 17 2.25 2.76 6.33
CA ASN A 17 0.93 3.18 6.83
C ASN A 17 0.81 4.70 6.98
N ASN A 18 1.84 5.38 7.48
CA ASN A 18 1.84 6.85 7.56
C ASN A 18 1.69 7.51 6.17
N TYR A 19 2.45 7.03 5.18
CA TYR A 19 2.36 7.55 3.82
C TYR A 19 1.00 7.30 3.19
N ILE A 20 0.40 6.13 3.41
CA ILE A 20 -0.94 5.83 2.90
C ILE A 20 -1.99 6.75 3.53
N MET A 21 -1.96 6.92 4.86
CA MET A 21 -2.91 7.82 5.53
C MET A 21 -2.77 9.24 5.00
N ARG A 22 -1.53 9.70 4.78
CA ARG A 22 -1.28 11.00 4.16
C ARG A 22 -1.81 11.09 2.73
N CYS A 23 -1.66 10.03 1.95
CA CYS A 23 -2.19 9.96 0.59
C CYS A 23 -3.73 9.97 0.56
N LYS A 24 -4.38 9.26 1.49
CA LYS A 24 -5.85 9.26 1.63
C LYS A 24 -6.38 10.64 2.00
N GLU A 25 -5.72 11.34 2.92
CA GLU A 25 -6.07 12.73 3.26
C GLU A 25 -5.90 13.67 2.07
N TRP A 26 -4.77 13.56 1.36
CA TRP A 26 -4.45 14.46 0.26
C TRP A 26 -5.39 14.28 -0.93
N TYR A 27 -5.60 13.03 -1.36
CA TYR A 27 -6.54 12.72 -2.43
C TYR A 27 -8.01 12.86 -2.00
N GLY A 28 -8.29 12.76 -0.69
CA GLY A 28 -9.63 12.95 -0.13
C GLY A 28 -10.21 14.35 -0.34
N TRP A 29 -9.38 15.37 -0.61
CA TRP A 29 -9.88 16.67 -1.06
C TRP A 29 -10.55 16.61 -2.44
N HIS A 30 -10.04 15.75 -3.33
CA HIS A 30 -10.58 15.58 -4.68
C HIS A 30 -11.65 14.49 -4.78
N PHE A 31 -11.49 13.40 -4.04
CA PHE A 31 -12.42 12.28 -4.08
C PHE A 31 -12.55 11.63 -2.68
N PRO A 32 -13.30 12.25 -1.75
CA PRO A 32 -13.42 11.79 -0.37
C PRO A 32 -14.13 10.43 -0.23
N GLU A 33 -15.03 10.09 -1.15
CA GLU A 33 -15.81 8.85 -1.10
C GLU A 33 -14.94 7.61 -1.39
N LEU A 34 -13.88 7.75 -2.19
CA LEU A 34 -12.98 6.64 -2.53
C LEU A 34 -12.34 6.00 -1.28
N ALA A 35 -11.93 6.81 -0.31
CA ALA A 35 -11.32 6.33 0.92
C ALA A 35 -12.30 5.55 1.82
N LYS A 36 -13.61 5.76 1.66
CA LYS A 36 -14.66 5.02 2.39
C LYS A 36 -14.97 3.68 1.74
N ILE A 37 -15.03 3.67 0.40
CA ILE A 37 -15.34 2.48 -0.39
C ILE A 37 -14.16 1.50 -0.36
N VAL A 38 -12.94 1.99 -0.57
CA VAL A 38 -11.73 1.16 -0.66
C VAL A 38 -11.02 1.15 0.69
N GLN A 39 -11.23 0.08 1.45
CA GLN A 39 -10.56 -0.15 2.73
C GLN A 39 -9.10 -0.57 2.56
N ASP A 40 -8.78 -1.33 1.51
CA ASP A 40 -7.41 -1.75 1.24
C ASP A 40 -6.53 -0.57 0.80
N ASN A 41 -5.50 -0.36 1.59
CA ASN A 41 -4.53 0.71 1.46
C ASN A 41 -3.72 0.63 0.16
N ILE A 42 -3.29 -0.57 -0.24
CA ILE A 42 -2.47 -0.74 -1.44
C ILE A 42 -3.35 -0.62 -2.68
N ALA A 43 -4.53 -1.23 -2.66
CA ALA A 43 -5.53 -1.05 -3.72
C ALA A 43 -5.88 0.43 -3.93
N PHE A 44 -6.07 1.20 -2.85
CA PHE A 44 -6.32 2.64 -2.93
C PHE A 44 -5.23 3.37 -3.73
N CYS A 45 -3.95 3.16 -3.40
CA CYS A 45 -2.85 3.79 -4.14
C CYS A 45 -2.81 3.39 -5.62
N LYS A 46 -3.08 2.11 -5.94
CA LYS A 46 -3.14 1.62 -7.33
C LYS A 46 -4.29 2.25 -8.12
N ILE A 47 -5.44 2.45 -7.47
CA ILE A 47 -6.61 3.08 -8.09
C ILE A 47 -6.34 4.56 -8.36
N VAL A 48 -5.80 5.29 -7.38
CA VAL A 48 -5.44 6.71 -7.54
C VAL A 48 -4.43 6.88 -8.68
N GLN A 49 -3.48 5.96 -8.81
CA GLN A 49 -2.52 5.95 -9.91
C GLN A 49 -3.20 5.77 -11.28
N LYS A 50 -4.13 4.80 -11.42
CA LYS A 50 -4.86 4.54 -12.67
C LYS A 50 -5.86 5.67 -13.02
N ILE A 51 -6.72 6.05 -12.08
CA ILE A 51 -7.80 7.03 -12.33
C ILE A 51 -7.21 8.44 -12.52
N GLY A 52 -6.43 8.92 -11.54
CA GLY A 52 -5.99 10.31 -11.43
C GLY A 52 -7.14 11.28 -11.19
N TYR A 53 -7.83 11.70 -12.24
CA TYR A 53 -8.97 12.60 -12.16
C TYR A 53 -10.28 11.85 -12.02
N ARG A 54 -11.21 12.39 -11.22
CA ARG A 54 -12.57 11.83 -11.10
C ARG A 54 -13.31 11.70 -12.44
N THR A 55 -13.05 12.59 -13.40
CA THR A 55 -13.64 12.54 -14.75
C THR A 55 -13.20 11.31 -15.54
N ASN A 56 -11.99 10.83 -15.29
CA ASN A 56 -11.43 9.66 -15.95
C ASN A 56 -11.89 8.34 -15.28
N ALA A 57 -12.57 8.41 -14.14
CA ALA A 57 -13.05 7.21 -13.43
C ALA A 57 -14.07 6.41 -14.25
N ALA A 58 -14.87 7.08 -15.10
CA ALA A 58 -15.87 6.43 -15.94
C ALA A 58 -15.24 5.58 -17.07
N GLU A 59 -14.14 6.06 -17.66
CA GLU A 59 -13.46 5.41 -18.79
C GLU A 59 -12.41 4.38 -18.36
N THR A 60 -11.92 4.47 -17.13
CA THR A 60 -10.84 3.61 -16.64
C THR A 60 -11.36 2.24 -16.19
N ASP A 61 -10.68 1.18 -16.62
CA ASP A 61 -10.92 -0.19 -16.17
C ASP A 61 -10.18 -0.48 -14.87
N LEU A 62 -10.94 -0.84 -13.82
CA LEU A 62 -10.45 -1.13 -12.48
C LEU A 62 -10.56 -2.62 -12.12
N SER A 63 -11.01 -3.47 -13.05
CA SER A 63 -11.24 -4.90 -12.82
C SER A 63 -9.99 -5.68 -12.39
N ASP A 64 -8.79 -5.18 -12.68
CA ASP A 64 -7.53 -5.79 -12.23
C ASP A 64 -7.27 -5.63 -10.71
N ILE A 65 -7.86 -4.61 -10.10
CA ILE A 65 -7.52 -4.18 -8.73
C ILE A 65 -8.66 -4.47 -7.76
N LEU A 66 -9.90 -4.32 -8.22
CA LEU A 66 -11.10 -4.48 -7.40
C LEU A 66 -12.06 -5.48 -8.02
N PRO A 67 -12.87 -6.18 -7.19
CA PRO A 67 -14.01 -6.91 -7.69
C PRO A 67 -15.05 -5.94 -8.29
N GLY A 68 -15.78 -6.41 -9.30
CA GLY A 68 -16.64 -5.57 -10.14
C GLY A 68 -17.78 -4.85 -9.40
N ASP A 69 -18.22 -5.38 -8.26
CA ASP A 69 -19.20 -4.73 -7.38
C ASP A 69 -18.67 -3.42 -6.78
N VAL A 70 -17.43 -3.43 -6.31
CA VAL A 70 -16.75 -2.25 -5.75
C VAL A 70 -16.38 -1.26 -6.87
N GLU A 71 -15.99 -1.75 -8.04
CA GLU A 71 -15.72 -0.89 -9.21
C GLU A 71 -16.94 -0.06 -9.59
N THR A 72 -18.12 -0.68 -9.63
CA THR A 72 -19.37 0.02 -9.97
C THR A 72 -19.68 1.12 -8.95
N GLN A 73 -19.51 0.82 -7.65
CA GLN A 73 -19.68 1.81 -6.58
C GLN A 73 -18.70 2.98 -6.69
N VAL A 74 -17.45 2.74 -7.07
CA VAL A 74 -16.46 3.80 -7.27
C VAL A 74 -16.85 4.70 -8.44
N LYS A 75 -17.34 4.13 -9.55
CA LYS A 75 -17.80 4.89 -10.73
C LYS A 75 -19.02 5.75 -10.40
N GLU A 76 -20.03 5.18 -9.74
CA GLU A 76 -21.20 5.93 -9.27
C GLU A 76 -20.80 7.06 -8.31
N ALA A 77 -19.90 6.77 -7.35
CA ALA A 77 -19.42 7.76 -6.40
C ALA A 77 -18.62 8.88 -7.07
N ALA A 78 -17.90 8.61 -8.18
CA ALA A 78 -17.15 9.63 -8.91
C ALA A 78 -18.08 10.66 -9.58
N GLU A 79 -19.25 10.24 -10.06
CA GLU A 79 -20.24 11.13 -10.67
C GLU A 79 -20.90 12.07 -9.65
N ILE A 80 -21.22 11.56 -8.46
CA ILE A 80 -21.89 12.32 -7.38
C ILE A 80 -20.91 12.94 -6.37
N SER A 81 -19.60 12.80 -6.58
CA SER A 81 -18.58 13.18 -5.59
C SER A 81 -18.66 14.66 -5.23
N MET A 82 -18.51 14.93 -3.93
CA MET A 82 -18.47 16.29 -3.37
C MET A 82 -17.05 16.90 -3.34
N GLY A 83 -16.05 16.21 -3.87
CA GLY A 83 -14.68 16.68 -3.85
C GLY A 83 -14.42 17.90 -4.75
N THR A 84 -13.34 18.63 -4.46
CA THR A 84 -12.94 19.82 -5.21
C THR A 84 -12.08 19.46 -6.40
N GLU A 85 -12.10 20.29 -7.45
CA GLU A 85 -11.11 20.18 -8.52
C GLU A 85 -9.71 20.51 -8.00
N ILE A 86 -8.72 19.77 -8.48
CA ILE A 86 -7.31 19.93 -8.10
C ILE A 86 -6.46 20.13 -9.34
N SER A 87 -5.32 20.79 -9.17
CA SER A 87 -4.42 21.11 -10.28
C SER A 87 -3.71 19.86 -10.83
N GLU A 88 -3.23 19.94 -12.08
CA GLU A 88 -2.40 18.89 -12.68
C GLU A 88 -1.11 18.65 -11.91
N GLU A 89 -0.52 19.71 -11.34
CA GLU A 89 0.69 19.62 -10.52
C GLU A 89 0.42 18.81 -9.24
N ASP A 90 -0.70 19.07 -8.56
CA ASP A 90 -1.09 18.35 -7.35
C ASP A 90 -1.34 16.87 -7.65
N ILE A 91 -2.06 16.54 -8.73
CA ILE A 91 -2.32 15.15 -9.12
C ILE A 91 -1.03 14.41 -9.45
N THR A 92 -0.11 15.07 -10.15
CA THR A 92 1.18 14.47 -10.49
C THR A 92 1.94 14.12 -9.22
N ASN A 93 1.98 15.02 -8.24
CA ASN A 93 2.62 14.77 -6.96
C ASN A 93 1.93 13.65 -6.15
N ILE A 94 0.60 13.60 -6.13
CA ILE A 94 -0.16 12.53 -5.46
C ILE A 94 0.13 11.17 -6.13
N ARG A 95 0.17 11.13 -7.46
CA ARG A 95 0.52 9.92 -8.22
C ARG A 95 1.95 9.46 -7.92
N HIS A 96 2.90 10.39 -7.79
CA HIS A 96 4.26 10.05 -7.38
C HIS A 96 4.31 9.45 -5.97
N LEU A 97 3.56 10.02 -5.02
CA LEU A 97 3.48 9.46 -3.67
C LEU A 97 2.88 8.04 -3.68
N CYS A 98 1.82 7.82 -4.48
CA CYS A 98 1.24 6.49 -4.66
C CYS A 98 2.25 5.48 -5.24
N ALA A 99 3.02 5.88 -6.25
CA ALA A 99 4.05 5.04 -6.85
C ALA A 99 5.12 4.67 -5.82
N GLN A 100 5.60 5.62 -5.02
CA GLN A 100 6.56 5.36 -3.95
C GLN A 100 6.03 4.37 -2.90
N VAL A 101 4.77 4.51 -2.49
CA VAL A 101 4.14 3.58 -1.54
C VAL A 101 4.09 2.16 -2.11
N ILE A 102 3.76 2.01 -3.40
CA ILE A 102 3.74 0.71 -4.07
C ILE A 102 5.14 0.10 -4.12
N GLU A 103 6.15 0.89 -4.51
CA GLU A 103 7.55 0.46 -4.53
C GLU A 103 8.05 0.02 -3.15
N ILE A 104 7.70 0.77 -2.09
CA ILE A 104 8.03 0.40 -0.70
C ILE A 104 7.36 -0.92 -0.31
N SER A 105 6.10 -1.13 -0.71
CA SER A 105 5.37 -2.37 -0.44
C SER A 105 6.02 -3.58 -1.13
N ASP A 106 6.44 -3.42 -2.39
CA ASP A 106 7.16 -4.45 -3.13
C ASP A 106 8.52 -4.74 -2.52
N TYR A 107 9.26 -3.69 -2.12
CA TYR A 107 10.52 -3.84 -1.42
C TYR A 107 10.37 -4.57 -0.08
N ARG A 108 9.30 -4.30 0.67
CA ARG A 108 8.96 -5.01 1.91
C ARG A 108 8.72 -6.49 1.68
N ALA A 109 8.09 -6.87 0.56
CA ALA A 109 7.92 -8.28 0.18
C ALA A 109 9.26 -8.96 -0.14
N GLN A 110 10.14 -8.28 -0.89
CA GLN A 110 11.49 -8.77 -1.19
C GLN A 110 12.35 -8.91 0.07
N LEU A 111 12.29 -7.94 0.98
CA LEU A 111 13.00 -7.97 2.25
C LEU A 111 12.53 -9.12 3.14
N PHE A 112 11.23 -9.41 3.14
CA PHE A 112 10.66 -10.54 3.84
C PHE A 112 11.18 -11.89 3.31
N GLU A 113 11.24 -12.05 1.98
CA GLU A 113 11.79 -13.25 1.35
C GLU A 113 13.30 -13.41 1.66
N TYR A 114 14.05 -12.31 1.60
CA TYR A 114 15.44 -12.28 2.04
C TYR A 114 15.60 -12.73 3.50
N LEU A 115 14.78 -12.21 4.42
CA LEU A 115 14.80 -12.59 5.83
C LEU A 115 14.52 -14.09 6.00
N LYS A 116 13.52 -14.63 5.29
CA LYS A 116 13.18 -16.06 5.30
C LYS A 116 14.35 -16.94 4.88
N ASN A 117 14.98 -16.62 3.75
CA ASN A 117 16.12 -17.37 3.24
C ASN A 117 17.32 -17.31 4.19
N ARG A 118 17.58 -16.15 4.81
CA ARG A 118 18.65 -16.01 5.80
C ARG A 118 18.36 -16.73 7.11
N MET A 119 17.12 -16.74 7.57
CA MET A 119 16.74 -17.42 8.80
C MET A 119 16.88 -18.94 8.66
N MET A 120 16.43 -19.50 7.54
CA MET A 120 16.63 -20.92 7.20
C MET A 120 18.11 -21.31 7.16
N ALA A 121 19.00 -20.42 6.69
CA ALA A 121 20.43 -20.70 6.63
C ALA A 121 21.13 -20.61 8.01
N VAL A 122 20.66 -19.73 8.89
CA VAL A 122 21.32 -19.46 10.19
C VAL A 122 20.75 -20.33 11.32
N ALA A 123 19.43 -20.47 11.40
CA ALA A 123 18.74 -21.18 12.46
C ALA A 123 17.56 -22.03 11.90
N PRO A 124 17.85 -23.09 11.12
CA PRO A 124 16.81 -23.91 10.49
C PRO A 124 15.90 -24.58 11.52
N ASN A 125 16.45 -25.09 12.62
CA ASN A 125 15.66 -25.75 13.67
C ASN A 125 14.67 -24.79 14.35
N LEU A 126 15.11 -23.56 14.61
CA LEU A 126 14.25 -22.53 15.18
C LEU A 126 13.16 -22.13 14.19
N THR A 127 13.53 -21.97 12.91
CA THR A 127 12.60 -21.63 11.83
C THR A 127 11.48 -22.66 11.71
N VAL A 128 11.82 -23.96 11.73
CA VAL A 128 10.83 -25.04 11.61
C VAL A 128 9.93 -25.10 12.84
N LEU A 129 10.44 -24.75 14.03
CA LEU A 129 9.69 -24.88 15.28
C LEU A 129 8.75 -23.70 15.56
N VAL A 130 9.17 -22.45 15.29
CA VAL A 130 8.39 -21.24 15.61
C VAL A 130 8.05 -20.35 14.40
N GLY A 131 8.59 -20.66 13.21
CA GLY A 131 8.48 -19.82 12.02
C GLY A 131 9.56 -18.74 11.92
N GLU A 132 9.75 -18.21 10.71
CA GLU A 132 10.82 -17.27 10.37
C GLU A 132 10.70 -15.93 11.13
N LEU A 133 9.48 -15.38 11.19
CA LEU A 133 9.19 -14.08 11.82
C LEU A 133 9.39 -14.11 13.33
N VAL A 134 8.85 -15.12 13.98
CA VAL A 134 8.95 -15.27 15.44
C VAL A 134 10.40 -15.59 15.81
N GLY A 135 11.06 -16.47 15.06
CA GLY A 135 12.49 -16.74 15.22
C GLY A 135 13.37 -15.49 15.06
N ALA A 136 13.08 -14.65 14.06
CA ALA A 136 13.79 -13.38 13.85
C ALA A 136 13.63 -12.41 15.02
N ARG A 137 12.40 -12.27 15.53
CA ARG A 137 12.12 -11.40 16.68
C ARG A 137 12.78 -11.91 17.96
N LEU A 138 12.80 -13.22 18.19
CA LEU A 138 13.51 -13.81 19.34
C LEU A 138 15.01 -13.53 19.29
N ILE A 139 15.63 -13.65 18.12
CA ILE A 139 17.06 -13.33 17.92
C ILE A 139 17.33 -11.83 18.08
N ALA A 140 16.38 -10.97 17.70
CA ALA A 140 16.52 -9.53 17.86
C ALA A 140 16.35 -9.04 19.30
N HIS A 141 15.63 -9.80 20.12
CA HIS A 141 15.37 -9.45 21.53
C HIS A 141 16.38 -10.04 22.52
N ALA A 142 17.13 -11.07 22.10
CA ALA A 142 18.21 -11.69 22.86
C ALA A 142 19.50 -10.87 22.83
#